data_AF-A0A524JJW7-F1
#
_entry.id   AF-A0A524JJW7-F1
#
_cell.length_a   1.000
_cell.length_b   1.000
_cell.length_c   1.000
_cell.angle_alpha   90.00
_cell.angle_beta   90.00
_cell.angle_gamma   90.00
#
_symmetry.space_group_name_H-M   'P 1'
#
loop_
_entity.id
_entity.type
_entity.pdbx_description
1 polymer ?
#
loop_
_entity_poly.entity_id
_entity_poly.type
_entity_poly.pdbx_seq_one_letter_code
_entity_poly.pdbx_strand_id
1 'polypeptide(L)'
;MKNTTSSPGIPRDLPEAAHCLHCGEELGLSNTVYSNGYYFCCTGCSSVYELLNTLGLQNFYKIKEEQNIGKTGRPIYAEAKEEYGYLDQDNFINQYTSPETPLTMNFYIEGIHCGACLWLIEKIPDYSPHIESVSLNMSSNVAIVNFRNKKKFSSFPQIIKRFGYKAHPIKIDEEAQELKQKENRKSLIRISVAAVCAGNIMLLSAAIYSGAEGIFAEKFALLNFVLTLPVVTY
;
A
#
# COMPACT_ATOMS: atom_id res chain seq x y z
N MET A 1 -10.51 -52.45 19.10
CA MET A 1 -9.82 -52.95 17.89
C MET A 1 -9.54 -51.75 16.99
N LYS A 2 -8.26 -51.48 16.72
CA LYS A 2 -7.80 -50.34 15.90
C LYS A 2 -8.05 -50.70 14.43
N ASN A 3 -8.85 -49.92 13.71
CA ASN A 3 -9.05 -50.11 12.28
C ASN A 3 -8.18 -49.11 11.51
N THR A 4 -7.18 -49.65 10.82
CA THR A 4 -6.18 -48.96 10.03
C THR A 4 -6.79 -48.43 8.73
N THR A 5 -6.71 -47.13 8.52
CA THR A 5 -6.99 -46.48 7.23
C THR A 5 -5.83 -46.76 6.26
N SER A 6 -6.04 -47.68 5.31
CA SER A 6 -5.13 -47.94 4.20
C SER A 6 -5.19 -46.79 3.19
N SER A 7 -4.12 -46.01 3.15
CA SER A 7 -3.83 -44.99 2.13
C SER A 7 -3.79 -45.63 0.73
N PRO A 8 -4.48 -45.09 -0.29
CA PRO A 8 -4.34 -45.57 -1.66
C PRO A 8 -2.96 -45.19 -2.19
N GLY A 9 -2.19 -46.21 -2.56
CA GLY A 9 -0.82 -46.10 -3.04
C GLY A 9 -0.71 -45.20 -4.28
N ILE A 10 0.28 -44.31 -4.24
CA ILE A 10 0.71 -43.48 -5.36
C ILE A 10 1.32 -44.42 -6.44
N PRO A 11 0.81 -44.44 -7.68
CA PRO A 11 1.48 -45.14 -8.78
C PRO A 11 2.88 -44.58 -8.98
N ARG A 12 3.89 -45.47 -9.04
CA ARG A 12 5.32 -45.14 -8.95
C ARG A 12 5.99 -44.70 -10.25
N ASP A 13 5.24 -44.47 -11.32
CA ASP A 13 5.82 -44.13 -12.62
C ASP A 13 5.21 -42.82 -13.16
N LEU A 14 5.84 -41.68 -12.85
CA LEU A 14 5.65 -40.45 -13.60
C LEU A 14 6.51 -40.54 -14.88
N PRO A 15 5.97 -40.26 -16.08
CA PRO A 15 6.76 -40.14 -17.30
C PRO A 15 7.87 -39.09 -17.10
N GLU A 16 9.05 -39.37 -17.66
CA GLU A 16 10.34 -38.65 -17.45
C GLU A 16 10.35 -37.17 -17.91
N ALA A 17 9.21 -36.59 -18.27
CA ALA A 17 9.00 -35.15 -18.49
C ALA A 17 7.50 -34.79 -18.41
N ALA A 18 6.81 -35.21 -17.34
CA ALA A 18 5.41 -34.86 -17.17
C ALA A 18 5.26 -33.37 -16.80
N HIS A 19 4.41 -32.64 -17.52
CA HIS A 19 4.11 -31.23 -17.24
C HIS A 19 2.73 -31.09 -16.59
N CYS A 20 2.58 -30.10 -15.73
CA CYS A 20 1.31 -29.74 -15.14
C CYS A 20 0.33 -29.29 -16.24
N LEU A 21 -0.84 -29.93 -16.31
CA LEU A 21 -1.83 -29.62 -17.32
C LEU A 21 -2.31 -28.15 -17.27
N HIS A 22 -2.36 -27.56 -16.08
CA HIS A 22 -2.85 -26.20 -15.90
C HIS A 22 -1.79 -25.13 -16.15
N CYS A 23 -0.67 -25.14 -15.41
CA CYS A 23 0.36 -24.10 -15.52
C CYS A 23 1.46 -24.40 -16.55
N GLY A 24 1.60 -25.65 -17.00
CA GLY A 24 2.62 -26.06 -17.97
C GLY A 24 4.01 -26.29 -17.39
N GLU A 25 4.14 -26.37 -16.07
CA GLU A 25 5.42 -26.55 -15.38
C GLU A 25 5.82 -28.03 -15.26
N GLU A 26 7.11 -28.34 -15.34
CA GLU A 26 7.63 -29.70 -15.12
C GLU A 26 7.25 -30.22 -13.71
N LEU A 27 6.73 -31.43 -13.67
CA LEU A 27 6.29 -32.09 -12.44
C LEU A 27 7.49 -32.75 -11.76
N GLY A 28 7.78 -32.28 -10.55
CA GLY A 28 8.74 -32.92 -9.66
C GLY A 28 8.12 -34.10 -8.89
N LEU A 29 8.98 -35.00 -8.42
CA LEU A 29 8.62 -36.16 -7.59
C LEU A 29 7.98 -35.78 -6.24
N SER A 30 8.13 -34.53 -5.78
CA SER A 30 7.51 -34.01 -4.56
C SER A 30 6.37 -33.04 -4.89
N ASN A 31 5.24 -33.20 -4.20
CA ASN A 31 4.05 -32.32 -4.26
C ASN A 31 3.16 -32.40 -5.54
N THR A 32 3.32 -33.41 -6.37
CA THR A 32 2.40 -33.63 -7.51
C THR A 32 1.02 -34.10 -7.00
N VAL A 33 -0.04 -33.43 -7.48
CA VAL A 33 -1.44 -33.77 -7.20
C VAL A 33 -2.03 -34.47 -8.42
N TYR A 34 -2.64 -35.64 -8.20
CA TYR A 34 -3.39 -36.36 -9.23
C TYR A 34 -4.89 -36.15 -9.03
N SER A 35 -5.57 -35.62 -10.04
CA SER A 35 -7.02 -35.39 -10.01
C SER A 35 -7.61 -35.51 -11.41
N ASN A 36 -8.81 -36.09 -11.54
CA ASN A 36 -9.54 -36.23 -12.80
C ASN A 36 -8.73 -36.83 -13.97
N GLY A 37 -7.80 -37.75 -13.69
CA GLY A 37 -6.96 -38.39 -14.71
C GLY A 37 -5.71 -37.61 -15.12
N TYR A 38 -5.46 -36.45 -14.50
CA TYR A 38 -4.37 -35.55 -14.85
C TYR A 38 -3.48 -35.21 -13.65
N TYR A 39 -2.25 -34.82 -13.94
CA TYR A 39 -1.26 -34.42 -12.94
C TYR A 39 -1.11 -32.89 -12.88
N PHE A 40 -0.99 -32.37 -11.65
CA PHE A 40 -0.88 -30.95 -11.34
C PHE A 40 0.26 -30.68 -10.36
N CYS A 41 0.91 -29.51 -10.46
CA CYS A 41 2.01 -29.13 -9.57
C CYS A 41 1.57 -28.74 -8.14
N CYS A 42 0.27 -28.44 -7.93
CA CYS A 42 -0.31 -28.12 -6.63
C CYS A 42 -1.84 -28.27 -6.65
N THR A 43 -2.47 -28.26 -5.47
CA THR A 43 -3.95 -28.31 -5.32
C THR A 43 -4.64 -27.11 -5.97
N GLY A 44 -3.99 -25.94 -5.97
CA GLY A 44 -4.52 -24.75 -6.66
C GLY A 44 -4.70 -24.98 -8.17
N CYS A 45 -3.73 -25.62 -8.83
CA CYS A 45 -3.81 -25.93 -10.25
C CYS A 45 -4.93 -26.93 -10.58
N SER A 46 -5.16 -27.93 -9.72
CA SER A 46 -6.29 -28.86 -9.90
C SER A 46 -7.64 -28.16 -9.71
N SER A 47 -7.75 -27.25 -8.74
CA SER A 47 -9.00 -26.51 -8.50
C SER A 47 -9.33 -25.53 -9.63
N VAL A 48 -8.33 -24.83 -10.18
CA VAL A 48 -8.55 -23.93 -11.31
C VAL A 48 -8.92 -24.73 -12.57
N TYR A 49 -8.27 -25.87 -12.81
CA TYR A 49 -8.64 -26.78 -13.90
C TYR A 49 -10.11 -27.23 -13.79
N GLU A 50 -10.51 -27.69 -12.59
CA GLU A 50 -11.90 -28.13 -12.34
C GLU A 50 -12.90 -26.99 -12.51
N LEU A 51 -12.57 -25.78 -12.05
CA LEU A 51 -13.39 -24.60 -12.21
C LEU A 51 -13.57 -24.23 -13.69
N LEU A 52 -12.49 -24.16 -14.46
CA LEU A 52 -12.55 -23.88 -15.90
C LEU A 52 -13.39 -24.93 -16.64
N ASN A 53 -13.26 -26.20 -16.24
CA ASN A 53 -14.04 -27.29 -16.80
C ASN A 53 -15.53 -27.17 -16.48
N THR A 54 -15.85 -26.82 -15.23
CA THR A 54 -17.23 -26.61 -14.77
C THR A 54 -17.90 -25.41 -15.45
N LEU A 55 -17.14 -24.35 -15.72
CA LEU A 55 -17.63 -23.13 -16.37
C LEU A 55 -17.61 -23.20 -17.90
N GLY A 56 -17.19 -24.32 -18.50
CA GLY A 56 -17.08 -24.46 -19.95
C GLY A 56 -15.99 -23.60 -20.60
N LEU A 57 -15.02 -23.11 -19.82
CA LEU A 57 -13.94 -22.22 -20.25
C LEU A 57 -12.69 -22.98 -20.74
N GLN A 58 -12.88 -24.18 -21.28
CA GLN A 58 -11.82 -25.06 -21.80
C GLN A 58 -10.95 -24.39 -22.85
N ASN A 59 -11.50 -23.40 -23.56
CA ASN A 59 -10.81 -22.66 -24.63
C ASN A 59 -9.55 -21.95 -24.14
N PHE A 60 -9.43 -21.72 -22.84
CA PHE A 60 -8.19 -21.26 -22.19
C PHE A 60 -6.96 -22.09 -22.62
N TYR A 61 -7.10 -23.42 -22.69
CA TYR A 61 -5.97 -24.30 -23.01
C TYR A 61 -5.52 -24.20 -24.47
N LYS A 62 -6.45 -23.98 -25.40
CA LYS A 62 -6.14 -23.75 -26.81
C LYS A 62 -5.38 -22.44 -27.00
N ILE A 63 -5.88 -21.36 -26.39
CA ILE A 63 -5.22 -20.05 -26.42
C ILE A 63 -3.82 -20.14 -25.80
N LYS A 64 -3.67 -20.87 -24.69
CA LYS A 64 -2.40 -21.05 -24.00
C LYS A 64 -1.36 -21.75 -24.88
N GLU A 65 -1.76 -22.77 -25.63
CA GLU A 65 -0.92 -23.50 -26.57
C GLU A 65 -0.55 -22.64 -27.80
N GLU A 66 -1.53 -21.96 -28.40
CA GLU A 66 -1.33 -21.08 -29.56
C GLU A 66 -0.41 -19.90 -29.27
N GLN A 67 -0.44 -19.38 -28.04
CA GLN A 67 0.32 -18.21 -27.63
C GLN A 67 1.65 -18.54 -26.94
N ASN A 68 2.04 -19.82 -26.85
CA ASN A 68 3.23 -20.28 -26.11
C ASN A 68 3.34 -19.68 -24.69
N ILE A 69 2.21 -19.53 -23.99
CA ILE A 69 2.16 -19.00 -22.62
C ILE A 69 2.57 -20.13 -21.67
N GLY A 70 3.86 -20.50 -21.70
CA GLY A 70 4.37 -21.73 -21.11
C GLY A 70 4.75 -21.68 -19.62
N LYS A 71 4.72 -20.50 -18.97
CA LYS A 71 5.25 -20.37 -17.60
C LYS A 71 4.47 -19.33 -16.78
N THR A 72 3.22 -19.62 -16.42
CA THR A 72 2.57 -18.88 -15.34
C THR A 72 3.20 -19.36 -14.03
N GLY A 73 4.17 -18.57 -13.56
CA GLY A 73 5.16 -18.94 -12.56
C GLY A 73 4.61 -19.37 -11.21
N ARG A 74 5.47 -20.13 -10.51
CA ARG A 74 5.36 -20.47 -9.08
C ARG A 74 5.05 -19.23 -8.23
N PRO A 75 4.47 -19.40 -7.03
CA PRO A 75 4.58 -18.38 -6.00
C PRO A 75 6.05 -17.99 -5.80
N ILE A 76 6.31 -16.69 -5.86
CA ILE A 76 7.64 -16.04 -5.89
C ILE A 76 8.31 -16.21 -4.52
N TYR A 77 8.82 -17.40 -4.22
CA TYR A 77 9.47 -17.67 -2.94
C TYR A 77 11.00 -17.44 -2.98
N ALA A 78 11.65 -17.52 -4.14
CA ALA A 78 13.12 -17.47 -4.23
C ALA A 78 13.70 -16.14 -4.77
N GLU A 79 13.07 -15.51 -5.77
CA GLU A 79 13.66 -14.36 -6.50
C GLU A 79 13.54 -13.02 -5.76
N ALA A 80 12.59 -12.89 -4.84
CA ALA A 80 12.33 -11.61 -4.16
C ALA A 80 13.49 -11.15 -3.25
N LYS A 81 14.34 -12.07 -2.80
CA LYS A 81 15.47 -11.73 -1.91
C LYS A 81 16.61 -11.04 -2.64
N GLU A 82 16.86 -11.41 -3.90
CA GLU A 82 17.90 -10.80 -4.73
C GLU A 82 17.46 -9.43 -5.28
N GLU A 83 16.19 -9.29 -5.68
CA GLU A 83 15.67 -8.06 -6.29
C GLU A 83 15.68 -6.85 -5.34
N TYR A 84 15.38 -7.05 -4.05
CA TYR A 84 15.31 -5.96 -3.07
C TYR A 84 16.56 -5.85 -2.17
N GLY A 85 17.60 -6.66 -2.42
CA GLY A 85 18.80 -6.68 -1.58
C GLY A 85 19.57 -5.36 -1.55
N TYR A 86 19.41 -4.50 -2.57
CA TYR A 86 20.03 -3.18 -2.61
C TYR A 86 19.48 -2.21 -1.54
N LEU A 87 18.27 -2.44 -1.03
CA LEU A 87 17.64 -1.61 0.01
C LEU A 87 18.34 -1.73 1.37
N ASP A 88 19.09 -2.81 1.59
CA ASP A 88 19.81 -3.06 2.83
C ASP A 88 21.27 -2.53 2.78
N GLN A 89 21.67 -1.85 1.70
CA GLN A 89 23.00 -1.26 1.56
C GLN A 89 23.07 0.12 2.25
N ASP A 90 24.18 0.38 2.95
CA ASP A 90 24.36 1.61 3.76
C ASP A 90 24.18 2.91 2.95
N ASN A 91 24.62 2.93 1.68
CA ASN A 91 24.45 4.10 0.79
C ASN A 91 22.97 4.41 0.53
N PHE A 92 22.14 3.36 0.34
CA PHE A 92 20.72 3.52 0.11
C PHE A 92 20.00 3.96 1.39
N ILE A 93 20.35 3.36 2.53
CA ILE A 93 19.77 3.70 3.83
C ILE A 93 19.94 5.19 4.11
N ASN A 94 21.14 5.74 3.97
CA ASN A 94 21.42 7.15 4.26
C ASN A 94 20.66 8.13 3.35
N GLN A 95 20.24 7.72 2.16
CA GLN A 95 19.56 8.59 1.20
C GLN A 95 18.03 8.48 1.24
N TYR A 96 17.50 7.36 1.72
CA TYR A 96 16.05 7.05 1.67
C TYR A 96 15.43 6.85 3.04
N THR A 97 16.20 6.93 4.12
CA THR A 97 15.69 6.90 5.49
C THR A 97 15.81 8.24 6.19
N SER A 98 14.86 8.54 7.05
CA SER A 98 14.98 9.69 7.95
C SER A 98 16.11 9.45 8.97
N PRO A 99 16.88 10.48 9.35
CA PRO A 99 17.91 10.38 10.38
C PRO A 99 17.34 10.12 11.79
N GLU A 100 16.03 10.29 11.99
CA GLU A 100 15.35 10.07 13.27
C GLU A 100 15.01 8.60 13.53
N THR A 101 14.92 8.22 14.82
CA THR A 101 14.47 6.89 15.24
C THR A 101 12.99 6.93 15.65
N PRO A 102 12.14 6.00 15.17
CA PRO A 102 12.45 4.83 14.34
C PRO A 102 12.78 5.20 12.88
N LEU A 103 13.62 4.38 12.23
CA LEU A 103 13.98 4.63 10.84
C LEU A 103 12.75 4.47 9.96
N THR A 104 12.42 5.55 9.27
CA THR A 104 11.27 5.63 8.39
C THR A 104 11.73 5.56 6.95
N MET A 105 11.08 4.75 6.11
CA MET A 105 11.26 4.74 4.66
C MET A 105 9.89 4.77 3.97
N ASN A 106 9.79 5.54 2.90
CA ASN A 106 8.58 5.64 2.11
C ASN A 106 8.64 4.71 0.90
N PHE A 107 7.53 4.06 0.58
CA PHE A 107 7.37 3.19 -0.57
C PHE A 107 6.13 3.58 -1.37
N TYR A 108 6.28 3.79 -2.67
CA TYR A 108 5.16 3.83 -3.59
C TYR A 108 4.74 2.40 -3.93
N ILE A 109 3.46 2.08 -3.81
CA ILE A 109 2.94 0.74 -4.05
C ILE A 109 2.03 0.74 -5.28
N GLU A 110 2.35 -0.10 -6.26
CA GLU A 110 1.55 -0.29 -7.46
C GLU A 110 0.36 -1.22 -7.21
N GLY A 111 -0.79 -0.91 -7.79
CA GLY A 111 -1.97 -1.80 -7.81
C GLY A 111 -2.93 -1.67 -6.62
N ILE A 112 -2.79 -0.63 -5.79
CA ILE A 112 -3.71 -0.36 -4.67
C ILE A 112 -4.95 0.40 -5.16
N HIS A 113 -6.14 -0.16 -4.92
CA HIS A 113 -7.39 0.43 -5.42
C HIS A 113 -8.59 0.32 -4.46
N CYS A 114 -8.49 -0.34 -3.30
CA CYS A 114 -9.62 -0.49 -2.38
C CYS A 114 -9.22 -0.51 -0.90
N GLY A 115 -10.22 -0.34 -0.02
CA GLY A 115 -10.01 -0.38 1.44
C GLY A 115 -9.51 -1.73 1.97
N ALA A 116 -9.72 -2.83 1.24
CA ALA A 116 -9.16 -4.13 1.61
C ALA A 116 -7.63 -4.16 1.44
N CYS A 117 -7.09 -3.48 0.42
CA CYS A 117 -5.64 -3.32 0.24
C CYS A 117 -5.03 -2.56 1.42
N LEU A 118 -5.68 -1.47 1.84
CA LEU A 118 -5.27 -0.67 3.00
C LEU A 118 -5.20 -1.54 4.26
N TRP A 119 -6.29 -2.22 4.59
CA TRP A 119 -6.36 -3.09 5.76
C TRP A 119 -5.28 -4.18 5.76
N LEU A 120 -5.05 -4.81 4.60
CA LEU A 120 -4.03 -5.85 4.45
C LEU A 120 -2.63 -5.30 4.71
N ILE A 121 -2.31 -4.13 4.15
CA ILE A 121 -0.98 -3.50 4.27
C ILE A 121 -0.73 -3.02 5.70
N GLU A 122 -1.73 -2.42 6.36
CA GLU A 122 -1.62 -2.01 7.76
C GLU A 122 -1.51 -3.19 8.72
N LYS A 123 -1.90 -4.40 8.30
CA LYS A 123 -1.74 -5.64 9.06
C LYS A 123 -0.37 -6.31 8.93
N ILE A 124 0.48 -5.86 8.02
CA ILE A 124 1.83 -6.43 7.82
C ILE A 124 2.70 -6.43 9.10
N PRO A 125 2.71 -5.39 9.97
CA PRO A 125 3.50 -5.38 11.20
C PRO A 125 3.21 -6.57 12.13
N ASP A 126 1.97 -7.07 12.16
CA ASP A 126 1.59 -8.21 13.00
C ASP A 126 2.31 -9.51 12.58
N TYR A 127 2.75 -9.59 11.32
CA TYR A 127 3.40 -10.76 10.73
C TYR A 127 4.91 -10.60 10.52
N SER A 128 5.47 -9.40 10.77
CA SER A 128 6.89 -9.11 10.53
C SER A 128 7.55 -8.46 11.74
N PRO A 129 8.48 -9.15 12.45
CA PRO A 129 9.12 -8.61 13.64
C PRO A 129 10.09 -7.44 13.36
N HIS A 130 10.36 -7.14 12.08
CA HIS A 130 11.28 -6.09 11.66
C HIS A 130 10.58 -4.75 11.41
N ILE A 131 9.26 -4.77 11.26
CA ILE A 131 8.43 -3.60 10.96
C ILE A 131 7.69 -3.22 12.23
N GLU A 132 7.76 -1.96 12.61
CA GLU A 132 7.07 -1.42 13.79
C GLU A 132 5.67 -0.95 13.46
N SER A 133 5.52 -0.19 12.38
CA SER A 133 4.23 0.28 11.90
C SER A 133 4.28 0.59 10.41
N VAL A 134 3.12 0.51 9.76
CA VAL A 134 2.91 0.87 8.36
C VAL A 134 1.69 1.76 8.30
N SER A 135 1.80 2.89 7.61
CA SER A 135 0.65 3.75 7.29
C SER A 135 0.60 3.99 5.79
N LEU A 136 -0.53 3.69 5.17
CA LEU A 136 -0.71 3.84 3.73
C LEU A 136 -1.61 5.05 3.43
N ASN A 137 -1.09 5.97 2.62
CA ASN A 137 -1.89 7.01 2.00
C ASN A 137 -2.49 6.48 0.69
N MET A 138 -3.79 6.16 0.71
CA MET A 138 -4.54 5.68 -0.45
C MET A 138 -4.64 6.71 -1.59
N SER A 139 -4.56 8.01 -1.31
CA SER A 139 -4.65 9.05 -2.35
C SER A 139 -3.37 9.16 -3.17
N SER A 140 -2.22 8.87 -2.55
CA SER A 140 -0.90 8.93 -3.21
C SER A 140 -0.29 7.55 -3.46
N ASN A 141 -0.93 6.47 -3.03
CA ASN A 141 -0.38 5.11 -3.00
C ASN A 141 1.01 5.02 -2.35
N VAL A 142 1.24 5.84 -1.32
CA VAL A 142 2.51 5.87 -0.59
C VAL A 142 2.32 5.26 0.79
N ALA A 143 3.09 4.21 1.08
CA ALA A 143 3.23 3.63 2.39
C ALA A 143 4.45 4.20 3.11
N ILE A 144 4.23 4.70 4.32
CA ILE A 144 5.25 5.12 5.27
C ILE A 144 5.51 3.93 6.20
N VAL A 145 6.73 3.42 6.22
CA VAL A 145 7.10 2.21 6.95
C VAL A 145 8.16 2.54 7.99
N ASN A 146 7.83 2.26 9.25
CA ASN A 146 8.74 2.41 10.38
C ASN A 146 9.40 1.07 10.69
N PHE A 147 10.73 1.04 10.69
CA PHE A 147 11.52 -0.17 10.92
C PHE A 147 12.12 -0.18 12.32
N ARG A 148 12.00 -1.33 12.99
CA ARG A 148 12.58 -1.55 14.32
C ARG A 148 14.09 -1.83 14.27
N ASN A 149 14.60 -2.36 13.15
CA ASN A 149 16.00 -2.73 12.99
C ASN A 149 16.59 -2.15 11.71
N LYS A 150 17.79 -1.56 11.81
CA LYS A 150 18.46 -0.76 10.76
C LYS A 150 18.97 -1.55 9.54
N LYS A 151 18.58 -2.80 9.31
CA LYS A 151 19.25 -3.69 8.34
C LYS A 151 18.36 -4.65 7.54
N LYS A 152 17.04 -4.44 7.54
CA LYS A 152 16.09 -5.29 6.78
C LYS A 152 14.97 -4.47 6.14
N PHE A 153 15.33 -3.41 5.44
CA PHE A 153 14.39 -2.60 4.65
C PHE A 153 13.80 -3.39 3.49
N SER A 154 14.56 -4.36 2.96
CA SER A 154 14.10 -5.29 1.92
C SER A 154 12.92 -6.18 2.37
N SER A 155 12.69 -6.34 3.68
CA SER A 155 11.64 -7.21 4.20
C SER A 155 10.23 -6.77 3.81
N PHE A 156 9.95 -5.46 3.82
CA PHE A 156 8.63 -4.93 3.46
C PHE A 156 8.25 -5.19 1.99
N PRO A 157 9.04 -4.77 0.99
CA PRO A 157 8.72 -5.02 -0.40
C PRO A 157 8.73 -6.51 -0.75
N GLN A 158 9.54 -7.32 -0.07
CA GLN A 158 9.49 -8.79 -0.20
C GLN A 158 8.13 -9.37 0.27
N ILE A 159 7.59 -8.88 1.38
CA ILE A 159 6.28 -9.33 1.89
C ILE A 159 5.17 -8.87 0.95
N ILE A 160 5.19 -7.61 0.53
CA ILE A 160 4.17 -7.04 -0.34
C ILE A 160 4.16 -7.71 -1.72
N LYS A 161 5.32 -8.09 -2.24
CA LYS A 161 5.43 -8.89 -3.48
C LYS A 161 4.71 -10.24 -3.37
N ARG A 162 4.66 -10.86 -2.18
CA ARG A 162 3.91 -12.11 -1.97
C ARG A 162 2.40 -11.91 -2.05
N PHE A 163 1.93 -10.70 -1.75
CA PHE A 163 0.53 -10.31 -1.92
C PHE A 163 0.21 -9.82 -3.34
N GLY A 164 1.19 -9.84 -4.26
CA GLY A 164 1.01 -9.49 -5.67
C GLY A 164 1.21 -8.01 -6.00
N TYR A 165 1.64 -7.18 -5.05
CA TYR A 165 1.93 -5.77 -5.30
C TYR A 165 3.43 -5.53 -5.46
N LYS A 166 3.78 -4.45 -6.17
CA LYS A 166 5.17 -3.98 -6.28
C LYS A 166 5.35 -2.73 -5.44
N ALA A 167 6.47 -2.66 -4.73
CA ALA A 167 6.79 -1.53 -3.87
C ALA A 167 8.12 -0.92 -4.31
N HIS A 168 8.10 0.38 -4.57
CA HIS A 168 9.24 1.17 -5.03
C HIS A 168 9.64 2.15 -3.94
N PRO A 169 10.90 2.15 -3.47
CA PRO A 169 11.35 3.13 -2.48
C PRO A 169 11.28 4.55 -3.08
N ILE A 170 10.78 5.50 -2.29
CA ILE A 170 10.77 6.92 -2.66
C ILE A 170 11.59 7.72 -1.65
N LYS A 171 12.31 8.74 -2.14
CA LYS A 171 13.08 9.61 -1.26
C LYS A 171 12.15 10.39 -0.34
N ILE A 172 12.56 10.52 0.91
CA ILE A 172 11.97 11.48 1.83
C ILE A 172 12.58 12.83 1.44
N ASP A 173 11.82 13.63 0.69
CA ASP A 173 12.21 15.00 0.38
C ASP A 173 11.81 15.88 1.58
N GLU A 174 12.71 15.94 2.57
CA GLU A 174 12.52 16.72 3.80
C GLU A 174 12.29 18.20 3.47
N GLU A 175 12.97 18.74 2.46
CA GLU A 175 12.83 20.14 2.04
C GLU A 175 11.44 20.40 1.43
N ALA A 176 10.97 19.54 0.54
CA ALA A 176 9.62 19.65 -0.03
C ALA A 176 8.52 19.48 1.03
N GLN A 177 8.71 18.57 2.00
CA GLN A 177 7.76 18.41 3.12
C GLN A 177 7.74 19.63 4.04
N GLU A 178 8.90 20.18 4.41
CA GLU A 178 8.98 21.39 5.22
C GLU A 178 8.34 22.59 4.53
N LEU A 179 8.61 22.79 3.24
CA LEU A 179 8.02 23.87 2.46
C LEU A 179 6.49 23.76 2.45
N LYS A 180 5.97 22.55 2.21
CA LYS A 180 4.53 22.28 2.23
C LYS A 180 3.90 22.51 3.61
N GLN A 181 4.58 22.11 4.69
CA GLN A 181 4.12 22.38 6.05
C GLN A 181 4.12 23.89 6.36
N LYS A 182 5.17 24.61 5.95
CA LYS A 182 5.27 26.07 6.09
C LYS A 182 4.15 26.78 5.32
N GLU A 183 3.83 26.34 4.10
CA GLU A 183 2.69 26.86 3.33
C GLU A 183 1.35 26.58 4.00
N ASN A 184 1.09 25.35 4.43
CA ASN A 184 -0.13 24.99 5.14
C ASN A 184 -0.31 25.82 6.42
N ARG A 185 0.75 26.01 7.20
CA ARG A 185 0.71 26.82 8.43
C ARG A 185 0.40 28.29 8.14
N LYS A 186 0.97 28.86 7.05
CA LYS A 186 0.63 30.21 6.60
C LYS A 186 -0.86 30.31 6.25
N SER A 187 -1.38 29.37 5.46
CA SER A 187 -2.81 29.34 5.08
C SER A 187 -3.76 29.23 6.28
N LEU A 188 -3.41 28.41 7.28
CA LEU A 188 -4.21 28.30 8.52
C LEU A 188 -4.21 29.60 9.33
N ILE A 189 -3.07 30.28 9.43
CA ILE A 189 -2.98 31.60 10.08
C ILE A 189 -3.86 32.62 9.35
N ARG A 190 -3.86 32.62 8.01
CA ARG A 190 -4.73 33.49 7.19
C ARG A 190 -6.20 33.31 7.51
N ILE A 191 -6.66 32.06 7.50
CA ILE A 191 -8.05 31.72 7.82
C ILE A 191 -8.39 32.15 9.25
N SER A 192 -7.49 31.92 10.18
CA SER A 192 -7.69 32.28 11.60
C SER A 192 -7.82 33.78 11.79
N VAL A 193 -6.93 34.58 11.18
CA VAL A 193 -6.98 36.05 11.24
C VAL A 193 -8.25 36.57 10.58
N ALA A 194 -8.62 36.05 9.41
CA ALA A 194 -9.84 36.43 8.72
C ALA A 194 -11.10 36.13 9.55
N ALA A 195 -11.18 34.96 10.18
CA ALA A 195 -12.31 34.58 11.03
C ALA A 195 -12.44 35.48 12.26
N VAL A 196 -11.33 35.79 12.94
CA VAL A 196 -11.33 36.69 14.10
C VAL A 196 -11.75 38.11 13.70
N CYS A 197 -11.21 38.64 12.60
CA CYS A 197 -11.56 39.97 12.13
C CYS A 197 -13.04 40.04 11.70
N ALA A 198 -13.51 39.06 10.91
CA ALA A 198 -14.91 38.98 10.48
C ALA A 198 -15.87 38.86 11.68
N GLY A 199 -15.54 38.06 12.69
CA GLY A 199 -16.33 37.93 13.91
C GLY A 199 -16.43 39.25 14.69
N ASN A 200 -15.33 39.98 14.84
CA ASN A 200 -15.33 41.29 15.50
C ASN A 200 -16.12 42.34 14.70
N ILE A 201 -15.96 42.36 13.37
CA ILE A 201 -16.73 43.26 12.50
C ILE A 201 -18.23 43.00 12.64
N MET A 202 -18.63 41.72 12.65
CA MET A 202 -20.03 41.33 12.82
C MET A 202 -20.58 41.81 14.17
N LEU A 203 -19.84 41.63 15.26
CA LEU A 203 -20.26 42.03 16.61
C LEU A 203 -20.38 43.55 16.76
N LEU A 204 -19.40 44.31 16.27
CA LEU A 204 -19.43 45.77 16.28
C LEU A 204 -20.57 46.32 15.41
N SER A 205 -20.79 45.72 14.24
CA SER A 205 -21.90 46.08 13.35
C SER A 205 -23.27 45.80 13.99
N ALA A 206 -23.41 44.68 14.70
CA ALA A 206 -24.62 44.36 15.46
C ALA A 206 -24.88 45.38 16.59
N ALA A 207 -23.84 45.84 17.28
CA ALA A 207 -23.95 46.87 18.31
C ALA A 207 -24.43 48.22 17.74
N ILE A 208 -23.89 48.64 16.59
CA ILE A 208 -24.35 49.84 15.87
C ILE A 208 -25.81 49.70 15.46
N TYR A 209 -26.19 48.57 14.86
CA TYR A 209 -27.57 48.32 14.43
C TYR A 209 -28.57 48.26 15.59
N SER A 210 -28.11 47.82 16.76
CA SER A 210 -28.94 47.74 17.98
C SER A 210 -29.12 49.10 18.69
N GLY A 211 -28.59 50.19 18.13
CA GLY A 211 -28.80 51.56 18.64
C GLY A 211 -27.61 52.19 19.36
N ALA A 212 -26.38 51.72 19.14
CA ALA A 212 -25.21 52.45 19.62
C ALA A 212 -25.02 53.74 18.79
N GLU A 213 -25.14 54.91 19.43
CA GLU A 213 -25.08 56.23 18.78
C GLU A 213 -23.92 57.11 19.34
N GLY A 214 -23.64 58.21 18.64
CA GLY A 214 -22.64 59.20 19.04
C GLY A 214 -21.19 58.70 18.97
N ILE A 215 -20.39 59.02 19.99
CA ILE A 215 -18.94 58.74 20.04
C ILE A 215 -18.65 57.23 19.92
N PHE A 216 -19.56 56.36 20.37
CA PHE A 216 -19.37 54.91 20.28
C PHE A 216 -19.54 54.39 18.85
N ALA A 217 -20.50 54.93 18.09
CA ALA A 217 -20.72 54.56 16.69
C ALA A 217 -19.51 54.93 15.81
N GLU A 218 -18.95 56.13 16.00
CA GLU A 218 -17.75 56.58 15.27
C GLU A 218 -16.53 55.70 15.57
N LYS A 219 -16.31 55.35 16.85
CA LYS A 219 -15.21 54.47 17.25
C LYS A 219 -15.36 53.04 16.73
N PHE A 220 -16.59 52.50 16.73
CA PHE A 220 -16.84 51.16 16.19
C PHE A 220 -16.70 51.12 14.66
N ALA A 221 -17.13 52.17 13.95
CA ALA A 221 -16.92 52.29 12.51
C ALA A 221 -15.44 52.38 12.15
N LEU A 222 -14.65 53.17 12.90
CA LEU A 222 -13.20 53.23 12.75
C LEU A 222 -12.54 51.87 12.99
N LEU A 223 -12.96 51.16 14.04
CA LEU A 223 -12.40 49.84 14.37
C LEU A 223 -12.74 48.79 13.30
N ASN A 224 -13.96 48.83 12.74
CA ASN A 224 -14.34 47.99 11.60
C ASN A 224 -13.44 48.25 10.40
N PHE A 225 -13.17 49.52 10.06
CA PHE A 225 -12.28 49.88 8.95
C PHE A 225 -10.87 49.31 9.16
N VAL A 226 -10.31 49.45 10.38
CA VAL A 226 -9.00 48.89 10.73
C VAL A 226 -8.98 47.37 10.67
N LEU A 227 -10.04 46.70 11.14
CA LEU A 227 -10.14 45.23 11.10
C LEU A 227 -10.30 44.68 9.69
N THR A 228 -10.77 45.49 8.73
CA THR A 228 -10.94 45.06 7.33
C THR A 228 -9.61 45.06 6.56
N LEU A 229 -8.67 45.94 6.92
CA LEU A 229 -7.33 46.04 6.30
C LEU A 229 -6.57 44.71 6.21
N PRO A 230 -6.37 43.94 7.30
CA PRO A 230 -5.66 42.66 7.24
C PRO A 230 -6.44 41.56 6.50
N VAL A 231 -7.77 41.69 6.34
CA VAL A 231 -8.59 40.73 5.58
C VAL A 231 -8.42 40.94 4.07
N VAL A 232 -8.23 42.18 3.62
CA VAL A 232 -8.11 42.54 2.20
C VAL A 232 -6.68 42.45 1.68
N THR A 233 -5.69 42.69 2.54
CA THR A 233 -4.27 42.80 2.13
C THR A 233 -3.48 41.49 2.22
N TYR A 234 -4.07 40.40 2.71
CA TYR A 234 -3.37 39.17 3.09
C TYR A 234 -3.81 37.93 2.30
#